data_AF-A0A3C0YCP1-F1
#
_entry.id   AF-A0A3C0YCP1-F1
#
_cell.length_a   1.000
_cell.length_b   1.000
_cell.length_c   1.000
_cell.angle_alpha   90.00
_cell.angle_beta   90.00
_cell.angle_gamma   90.00
#
_symmetry.space_group_name_H-M   'P 1'
#
loop_
_entity.id
_entity.type
_entity.pdbx_description
1 polymer ?
#
loop_
_entity_poly.entity_id
_entity_poly.type
_entity_poly.pdbx_seq_one_letter_code
_entity_poly.pdbx_strand_id
1 'polypeptide(L)'
;MRRAARLWRYWRDRSRLPSCLPEWARPLAQGIMSVVSAVTAATRLTGEVATARNNLIAQLATHIVVAHASPGGALEGMCAQCQAQGWQVIRLSNM
;
A
#
# COMPACT_ATOMS: atom_id res chain seq x y z
N MET A 1 11.88 18.63 -5.80
CA MET A 1 10.51 19.19 -5.90
C MET A 1 9.83 19.12 -7.28
N ARG A 2 10.53 19.10 -8.43
CA ARG A 2 9.88 19.17 -9.77
C ARG A 2 9.28 17.85 -10.32
N ARG A 3 9.57 16.68 -9.73
CA ARG A 3 9.07 15.37 -10.20
C ARG A 3 7.68 14.98 -9.64
N ALA A 4 7.38 15.34 -8.39
CA ALA A 4 6.08 15.04 -7.76
C ALA A 4 4.90 15.78 -8.42
N ALA A 5 5.10 17.06 -8.78
CA ALA A 5 4.08 17.86 -9.47
C ALA A 5 3.73 17.35 -10.88
N ARG A 6 4.68 16.73 -11.58
CA ARG A 6 4.46 16.17 -12.92
C ARG A 6 3.65 14.87 -12.86
N LEU A 7 3.90 14.04 -11.83
CA LEU A 7 3.09 12.85 -11.57
C LEU A 7 1.66 13.24 -11.20
N TRP A 8 1.46 14.24 -10.34
CA TRP A 8 0.11 14.66 -9.93
C TRP A 8 -0.78 15.12 -11.10
N ARG A 9 -0.20 15.84 -12.09
CA ARG A 9 -0.93 16.24 -13.31
C ARG A 9 -1.25 15.05 -14.21
N TYR A 10 -0.35 14.05 -14.27
CA TYR A 10 -0.56 12.80 -15.00
C TYR A 10 -1.68 11.93 -14.38
N TRP A 11 -1.87 11.99 -13.05
CA TRP A 11 -2.89 11.24 -12.33
C TRP A 11 -4.28 11.91 -12.31
N ARG A 12 -4.35 13.24 -12.47
CA ARG A 12 -5.62 13.99 -12.53
C ARG A 12 -6.45 13.69 -13.79
N ASP A 13 -5.78 13.43 -14.92
CA ASP A 13 -6.42 13.34 -16.24
C ASP A 13 -7.04 11.96 -16.57
N ARG A 14 -6.77 10.92 -15.78
CA ARG A 14 -7.47 9.63 -15.92
C ARG A 14 -8.59 9.54 -14.91
N SER A 15 -9.81 9.76 -15.37
CA SER A 15 -11.09 9.77 -14.65
C SER A 15 -11.51 8.44 -14.00
N ARG A 16 -10.58 7.61 -13.49
CA ARG A 16 -10.87 6.28 -12.94
C ARG A 16 -10.00 5.85 -11.75
N LEU A 17 -9.42 6.80 -11.00
CA LEU A 17 -9.07 6.48 -9.62
C LEU A 17 -10.32 6.69 -8.77
N PRO A 18 -10.64 5.80 -7.81
CA PRO A 18 -11.65 6.13 -6.80
C PRO A 18 -11.25 7.49 -6.24
N SER A 19 -12.21 8.42 -6.13
CA SER A 19 -11.99 9.74 -5.55
C SER A 19 -11.12 9.57 -4.31
N CYS A 20 -9.83 9.90 -4.41
CA CYS A 20 -8.95 9.79 -3.26
C CYS A 20 -9.61 10.66 -2.20
N LEU A 21 -9.89 10.07 -1.04
CA LEU A 21 -10.62 10.76 0.01
C LEU A 21 -9.93 12.11 0.28
N PRO A 22 -10.67 13.21 0.56
CA PRO A 22 -10.09 14.55 0.68
C PRO A 22 -8.86 14.61 1.59
N GLU A 23 -8.84 13.79 2.66
CA GLU A 23 -7.73 13.66 3.60
C GLU A 23 -6.42 13.13 2.98
N TRP A 24 -6.47 12.40 1.86
CA TRP A 24 -5.29 11.87 1.17
C TRP A 24 -4.66 12.89 0.23
N ALA A 25 -5.39 13.93 -0.18
CA ALA A 25 -4.93 14.90 -1.18
C ALA A 25 -3.63 15.60 -0.76
N ARG A 26 -3.55 16.06 0.50
CA ARG A 26 -2.37 16.76 1.03
C ARG A 26 -1.15 15.82 1.14
N PRO A 27 -1.24 14.63 1.76
CA PRO A 27 -0.14 13.66 1.79
C PRO A 27 0.37 13.26 0.41
N LEU A 28 -0.53 13.05 -0.56
CA LEU A 28 -0.16 12.75 -1.95
C LEU A 28 0.59 13.91 -2.59
N ALA A 29 0.10 15.15 -2.42
CA ALA A 29 0.75 16.34 -2.95
C ALA A 29 2.14 16.59 -2.33
N GLN A 30 2.31 16.25 -1.05
CA GLN A 30 3.57 16.36 -0.32
C GLN A 30 4.57 15.23 -0.64
N GLY A 31 4.14 14.18 -1.34
CA GLY A 31 4.98 13.03 -1.68
C GLY A 31 5.29 12.12 -0.48
N ILE A 32 4.54 12.25 0.61
CA ILE A 32 4.66 11.39 1.80
C ILE A 32 3.72 10.18 1.74
N MET A 33 2.82 10.16 0.75
CA MET A 33 1.94 9.05 0.43
C MET A 33 2.03 8.76 -1.07
N SER A 34 1.84 7.50 -1.45
CA SER A 34 1.72 7.08 -2.85
C SER A 34 0.61 6.03 -2.98
N VAL A 35 -0.13 6.10 -4.08
CA VAL A 35 -1.08 5.05 -4.48
C VAL A 35 -0.35 4.12 -5.44
N VAL A 36 -0.31 2.83 -5.10
CA VAL A 36 0.31 1.80 -5.93
C VAL A 36 -0.78 0.83 -6.38
N SER A 37 -0.76 0.46 -7.65
CA SER A 37 -1.63 -0.56 -8.21
C SER A 37 -0.82 -1.55 -9.03
N ALA A 38 -1.08 -2.85 -8.81
CA ALA A 38 -0.54 -3.92 -9.64
C ALA A 38 -1.37 -4.16 -10.91
N VAL A 39 -2.57 -3.56 -10.99
CA VAL A 39 -3.55 -3.79 -12.05
C VAL A 39 -3.99 -2.47 -12.69
N THR A 40 -4.33 -2.52 -13.98
CA THR A 40 -4.75 -1.34 -14.75
C THR A 40 -6.26 -1.12 -14.77
N ALA A 41 -7.03 -2.09 -14.25
CA ALA A 41 -8.49 -2.04 -14.17
C ALA A 41 -8.96 -2.44 -12.77
N ALA A 42 -10.10 -1.89 -12.34
CA ALA A 42 -10.73 -2.26 -11.09
C ALA A 42 -11.25 -3.70 -11.18
N THR A 43 -10.88 -4.53 -10.21
CA THR A 43 -11.34 -5.90 -10.07
C THR A 43 -11.96 -6.10 -8.70
N ARG A 44 -12.79 -7.14 -8.54
CA ARG A 44 -13.30 -7.54 -7.22
C ARG A 44 -12.12 -7.85 -6.31
N LEU A 45 -12.16 -7.35 -5.07
CA LEU A 45 -11.18 -7.70 -4.06
C LEU A 45 -11.42 -9.14 -3.60
N THR A 46 -10.52 -10.04 -3.98
CA THR A 46 -10.46 -11.43 -3.50
C THR A 46 -9.27 -11.60 -2.57
N GLY A 47 -9.22 -12.71 -1.84
CA GLY A 47 -8.06 -13.05 -1.00
C GLY A 47 -6.76 -13.10 -1.81
N GLU A 48 -6.78 -13.71 -2.99
CA GLU A 48 -5.64 -13.80 -3.91
C GLU A 48 -5.14 -12.42 -4.35
N VAL A 49 -6.06 -11.54 -4.75
CA VAL A 49 -5.71 -10.16 -5.16
C VAL A 49 -5.14 -9.38 -3.98
N ALA A 50 -5.70 -9.54 -2.78
CA ALA A 50 -5.18 -8.90 -1.58
C ALA A 50 -3.75 -9.38 -1.24
N THR A 51 -3.50 -10.70 -1.32
CA THR A 51 -2.18 -11.29 -1.10
C THR A 51 -1.16 -10.79 -2.14
N ALA A 52 -1.51 -10.83 -3.42
CA ALA A 52 -0.62 -10.34 -4.49
C ALA A 52 -0.26 -8.86 -4.31
N ARG A 53 -1.25 -8.01 -3.98
CA ARG A 53 -1.02 -6.59 -3.69
C ARG A 53 -0.09 -6.41 -2.49
N ASN A 54 -0.35 -7.13 -1.39
CA ASN A 54 0.48 -6.96 -0.20
C ASN A 54 1.91 -7.45 -0.43
N ASN A 55 2.11 -8.52 -1.20
CA ASN A 55 3.45 -8.98 -1.61
C ASN A 55 4.19 -7.94 -2.46
N LEU A 56 3.49 -7.25 -3.37
CA LEU A 56 4.07 -6.15 -4.13
C LEU A 56 4.49 -4.99 -3.20
N ILE A 57 3.60 -4.57 -2.29
CA ILE A 57 3.91 -3.49 -1.35
C ILE A 57 5.08 -3.85 -0.46
N ALA A 58 5.11 -5.10 -0.01
CA ALA A 58 6.25 -5.63 0.69
C ALA A 58 7.51 -5.35 -0.16
N GLN A 59 7.61 -5.83 -1.39
CA GLN A 59 8.88 -5.76 -2.17
C GLN A 59 9.42 -4.34 -2.38
N LEU A 60 8.56 -3.32 -2.24
CA LEU A 60 8.92 -1.91 -2.35
C LEU A 60 9.28 -1.27 -1.00
N ALA A 61 8.95 -1.90 0.11
CA ALA A 61 9.07 -1.34 1.45
C ALA A 61 10.42 -1.65 2.09
N THR A 62 11.03 -0.66 2.71
CA THR A 62 12.17 -0.86 3.62
C THR A 62 11.73 -1.37 4.99
N HIS A 63 10.56 -0.92 5.45
CA HIS A 63 9.96 -1.31 6.72
C HIS A 63 8.46 -1.55 6.51
N ILE A 64 7.92 -2.57 7.17
CA ILE A 64 6.49 -2.88 7.15
C ILE A 64 5.93 -2.58 8.53
N VAL A 65 4.99 -1.64 8.61
CA VAL A 65 4.28 -1.33 9.87
C VAL A 65 2.85 -1.86 9.76
N VAL A 66 2.45 -2.69 10.72
CA VAL A 66 1.13 -3.32 10.76
C VAL A 66 0.39 -2.86 12.01
N ALA A 67 -0.70 -2.13 11.80
CA ALA A 67 -1.55 -1.67 12.90
C ALA A 67 -2.26 -2.85 13.59
N HIS A 68 -2.83 -3.75 12.81
CA HIS A 68 -3.49 -4.95 13.30
C HIS A 68 -3.46 -6.05 12.24
N ALA A 69 -3.22 -7.29 12.67
CA ALA A 69 -3.42 -8.50 11.89
C ALA A 69 -4.22 -9.47 12.75
N SER A 70 -5.31 -9.99 12.22
CA SER A 70 -6.14 -10.96 12.94
C SER A 70 -5.36 -12.27 13.14
N PRO A 71 -5.44 -12.90 14.33
CA PRO A 71 -4.83 -14.20 14.58
C PRO A 71 -5.32 -15.26 13.59
N GLY A 72 -4.41 -16.06 13.04
CA GLY A 72 -4.67 -17.04 11.99
C GLY A 72 -5.04 -16.44 10.62
N GLY A 73 -5.04 -15.11 10.49
CA GLY A 73 -5.42 -14.43 9.26
C GLY A 73 -4.30 -14.38 8.22
N ALA A 74 -4.68 -14.16 6.95
CA ALA A 74 -3.73 -14.09 5.84
C ALA A 74 -2.63 -13.02 6.03
N LEU A 75 -2.97 -11.88 6.64
CA LEU A 75 -2.00 -10.81 6.92
C LEU A 75 -0.97 -11.24 7.98
N GLU A 76 -1.38 -12.01 8.99
CA GLU A 76 -0.46 -12.52 10.01
C GLU A 76 0.53 -13.51 9.39
N GLY A 77 0.04 -14.46 8.57
CA GLY A 77 0.88 -15.40 7.84
C GLY A 77 1.89 -14.70 6.92
N MET A 78 1.43 -13.66 6.22
CA MET A 78 2.33 -12.85 5.38
C MET A 78 3.40 -12.12 6.20
N CYS A 79 3.06 -11.57 7.36
CA CYS A 79 4.04 -10.96 8.25
C CYS A 79 5.13 -11.96 8.67
N ALA A 80 4.73 -13.18 9.03
CA ALA A 80 5.67 -14.25 9.37
C ALA A 80 6.57 -14.60 8.18
N GLN A 81 6.03 -14.66 6.95
CA GLN A 81 6.80 -14.89 5.74
C GLN A 81 7.82 -13.78 5.48
N CYS A 82 7.42 -12.51 5.58
CA CYS A 82 8.33 -11.37 5.41
C CYS A 82 9.46 -11.42 6.45
N GLN A 83 9.15 -11.71 7.71
CA GLN A 83 10.17 -11.86 8.77
C GLN A 83 11.15 -12.99 8.46
N ALA A 84 10.66 -14.15 8.00
CA ALA A 84 11.50 -15.27 7.59
C ALA A 84 12.41 -14.93 6.39
N GLN A 85 12.00 -14.00 5.53
CA GLN A 85 12.80 -13.48 4.42
C GLN A 85 13.80 -12.39 4.85
N GLY A 86 13.85 -12.04 6.14
CA GLY A 86 14.78 -11.06 6.70
C GLY A 86 14.24 -9.63 6.80
N TRP A 87 12.94 -9.44 6.65
CA TRP A 87 12.36 -8.10 6.58
C TRP A 87 11.92 -7.58 7.93
N GLN A 88 12.03 -6.26 8.11
CA GLN A 88 11.61 -5.60 9.34
C GLN A 88 10.11 -5.35 9.35
N VAL A 89 9.38 -6.17 10.11
CA VAL A 89 7.94 -6.02 10.36
C VAL A 89 7.72 -5.52 11.79
N ILE A 90 7.09 -4.36 11.92
CA ILE A 90 6.77 -3.67 13.18
C ILE A 90 5.26 -3.77 13.40
N ARG A 91 4.83 -4.30 14.54
CA ARG A 91 3.41 -4.35 14.93
C ARG A 91 3.11 -3.24 15.94
N LEU A 92 2.03 -2.49 15.73
CA LEU A 92 1.66 -1.37 16.61
C LEU A 92 0.95 -1.81 17.91
N SER A 93 0.81 -3.11 18.15
CA SER A 93 0.09 -3.69 19.30
C SER A 93 0.69 -3.41 20.68
N ASN A 94 1.74 -2.57 20.78
CA ASN A 94 2.53 -2.32 21.98
C ASN A 94 2.87 -0.82 22.19
N MET A 95 1.98 0.12 21.84
CA MET A 95 2.08 1.51 22.36
C MET A 95 1.05 1.75 23.45
#